data_AF-A0A2V9ZSG1-F1
#
_entry.id   AF-A0A2V9ZSG1-F1
#
_cell.length_a   1.000
_cell.length_b   1.000
_cell.length_c   1.000
_cell.angle_alpha   90.00
_cell.angle_beta   90.00
_cell.angle_gamma   90.00
#
_symmetry.space_group_name_H-M   'P 1'
#
loop_
_entity.id
_entity.type
_entity.pdbx_description
1 polymer ?
#
loop_
_entity_poly.entity_id
_entity_poly.type
_entity_poly.pdbx_seq_one_letter_code
_entity_poly.pdbx_strand_id
1 'polypeptide(L)'
;TEYVDSIMEDVKWLGFHWDGLFYASDYFDQLYEWAVKLIKDGKAYVDDLSADEIREYRGTLTKPGKDSPYRNRSVEENLDLFERMRAGEFPDGARVLRAKIDMSSPNLNMRDPVMYRILHAEHHRTGDKWCIYPMYDYAHGQSDSLERVTHSMCTLEFEDHRPLYNWFIQQLGIFPSQQIEFDRLNLTYTLLSKRKLLQLVQEGHVSGWDDPRMPTLVGIRRRGYTPDAIRNFCGAIGASKTNGVIELAMLEHFVREDLNKHAARVMAVLRPLKVVIDNYPENQVEEMDAVNNPEDANAGTRKVPFSRVLYIEQDDFREVPPPKYFRLSPGQEVRLRYAYFIKCSGVVKNEKGEVVEVHCSYDPATRGGNNPPDGRKVKSTIHWVSAAHAVDAEVRLYETLFAKPDPSQTEEGKEFTSNLNPNSLEVVSHARVEPSLAK
;
A
#
# COMPACT_ATOMS: atom_id res chain seq x y z
N THR A 1 20.31 -2.74 -5.52
CA THR A 1 20.12 -2.81 -4.06
C THR A 1 18.91 -2.04 -3.58
N GLU A 2 18.45 -1.00 -4.31
CA GLU A 2 17.26 -0.19 -4.00
C GLU A 2 16.05 -0.96 -3.42
N TYR A 3 15.61 -2.05 -4.05
CA TYR A 3 14.49 -2.85 -3.51
C TYR A 3 14.78 -3.53 -2.17
N VAL A 4 16.02 -3.97 -1.95
CA VAL A 4 16.44 -4.60 -0.68
C VAL A 4 16.34 -3.56 0.44
N ASP A 5 16.88 -2.37 0.19
CA ASP A 5 16.90 -1.27 1.16
C ASP A 5 15.46 -0.80 1.48
N SER A 6 14.62 -0.62 0.44
CA SER A 6 13.21 -0.23 0.61
C SER A 6 12.40 -1.27 1.40
N ILE A 7 12.57 -2.57 1.14
CA ILE A 7 11.87 -3.63 1.90
C ILE A 7 12.29 -3.59 3.37
N MET A 8 13.60 -3.43 3.63
CA MET A 8 14.14 -3.35 4.99
C MET A 8 13.59 -2.13 5.75
N GLU A 9 13.47 -0.99 5.09
CA GLU A 9 12.87 0.22 5.66
C GLU A 9 11.38 0.05 5.95
N ASP A 10 10.63 -0.57 5.04
CA ASP A 10 9.20 -0.80 5.20
C ASP A 10 8.89 -1.76 6.37
N VAL A 11 9.67 -2.84 6.52
CA VAL A 11 9.54 -3.77 7.66
C VAL A 11 9.82 -3.07 8.99
N LYS A 12 10.86 -2.24 9.05
CA LYS A 12 11.19 -1.43 10.23
C LYS A 12 10.11 -0.39 10.52
N TRP A 13 9.58 0.27 9.49
CA TRP A 13 8.51 1.25 9.64
C TRP A 13 7.24 0.60 10.22
N LEU A 14 6.92 -0.62 9.80
CA LEU A 14 5.86 -1.43 10.40
C LEU A 14 6.15 -1.88 11.84
N GLY A 15 7.29 -1.52 12.43
CA GLY A 15 7.64 -1.80 13.82
C GLY A 15 8.15 -3.22 14.08
N PHE A 16 8.53 -3.96 13.02
CA PHE A 16 9.08 -5.30 13.15
C PHE A 16 10.61 -5.29 13.08
N HIS A 17 11.21 -6.28 13.75
CA HIS A 17 12.64 -6.56 13.71
C HIS A 17 12.83 -8.03 13.33
N TRP A 18 13.72 -8.29 12.39
CA TRP A 18 14.16 -9.65 12.05
C TRP A 18 15.33 -10.07 12.94
N ASP A 19 15.42 -11.37 13.23
CA ASP A 19 16.51 -11.95 14.02
C ASP A 19 17.81 -12.05 13.20
N GLY A 20 17.68 -12.41 11.92
CA GLY A 20 18.79 -12.47 10.97
C GLY A 20 18.40 -11.92 9.61
N LEU A 21 19.38 -11.38 8.88
CA LEU A 21 19.23 -10.92 7.50
C LEU A 21 19.90 -11.92 6.58
N PHE A 22 19.09 -12.69 5.88
CA PHE A 22 19.54 -13.79 5.02
C PHE A 22 19.24 -13.49 3.56
N TYR A 23 20.06 -14.06 2.68
CA TYR A 23 19.87 -13.99 1.24
C TYR A 23 20.02 -15.41 0.69
N ALA A 24 19.07 -15.86 -0.13
CA ALA A 24 19.17 -17.18 -0.76
C ALA A 24 20.48 -17.37 -1.56
N SER A 25 21.06 -16.27 -2.06
CA SER A 25 22.37 -16.29 -2.73
C SER A 25 23.53 -16.69 -1.83
N ASP A 26 23.41 -16.49 -0.53
CA ASP A 26 24.42 -16.92 0.45
C ASP A 26 24.47 -18.46 0.54
N TYR A 27 23.44 -19.15 0.02
CA TYR A 27 23.32 -20.61 0.02
C TYR A 27 23.64 -21.26 -1.32
N PHE A 28 24.04 -20.51 -2.36
CA PHE A 28 24.29 -21.08 -3.70
C PHE A 28 25.31 -22.22 -3.69
N ASP A 29 26.39 -22.11 -2.91
CA ASP A 29 27.36 -23.20 -2.79
C ASP A 29 26.71 -24.47 -2.20
N GLN A 30 25.93 -24.34 -1.13
CA GLN A 30 25.25 -25.48 -0.49
C GLN A 30 24.12 -26.08 -1.36
N LEU A 31 23.37 -25.22 -2.05
CA LEU A 31 22.36 -25.64 -3.03
C LEU A 31 23.00 -26.39 -4.20
N TYR A 32 24.20 -26.03 -4.64
CA TYR A 32 24.92 -26.77 -5.66
C TYR A 32 25.34 -28.15 -5.15
N GLU A 33 25.90 -28.24 -3.94
CA GLU A 33 26.30 -29.53 -3.33
C GLU A 33 25.11 -30.48 -3.14
N TRP A 34 23.94 -29.96 -2.75
CA TRP A 34 22.72 -30.76 -2.67
C TRP A 34 22.20 -31.21 -4.03
N ALA A 35 22.39 -30.42 -5.09
CA ALA A 35 22.03 -30.83 -6.44
C ALA A 35 22.95 -31.96 -6.91
N VAL A 36 24.26 -31.85 -6.66
CA VAL A 36 25.24 -32.93 -6.89
C VAL A 36 24.85 -34.20 -6.14
N LYS A 37 24.41 -34.09 -4.88
CA LYS A 37 23.90 -35.24 -4.12
C LYS A 37 22.69 -35.88 -4.80
N LEU A 38 21.71 -35.10 -5.24
CA LEU A 38 20.53 -35.63 -5.92
C LEU A 38 20.89 -36.33 -7.24
N ILE A 39 21.88 -35.83 -7.98
CA ILE A 39 22.41 -36.51 -9.17
C ILE A 39 23.02 -37.86 -8.79
N LYS A 40 23.88 -37.90 -7.75
CA LYS A 40 24.51 -39.13 -7.25
C LYS A 40 23.49 -40.17 -6.78
N ASP A 41 22.39 -39.72 -6.19
CA ASP A 41 21.29 -40.58 -5.75
C ASP A 41 20.35 -40.99 -6.90
N GLY A 42 20.65 -40.60 -8.15
CA GLY A 42 19.83 -40.90 -9.34
C GLY A 42 18.51 -40.12 -9.42
N LYS A 43 18.34 -39.09 -8.59
CA LYS A 43 17.13 -38.28 -8.39
C LYS A 43 17.15 -36.94 -9.11
N ALA A 44 18.19 -36.67 -9.90
CA ALA A 44 18.26 -35.52 -10.79
C ALA A 44 19.04 -35.88 -12.06
N TYR A 45 18.78 -35.16 -13.15
CA TYR A 45 19.45 -35.34 -14.43
C TYR A 45 19.52 -34.03 -15.21
N VAL A 46 20.52 -33.90 -16.08
CA VAL A 46 20.64 -32.79 -17.03
C VAL A 46 19.77 -33.08 -18.24
N ASP A 47 18.95 -32.11 -18.63
CA ASP A 47 18.03 -32.19 -19.76
C ASP A 47 18.45 -31.17 -20.83
N ASP A 48 18.52 -31.64 -22.08
CA ASP A 48 18.91 -30.83 -23.25
C ASP A 48 17.68 -30.39 -24.07
N LEU A 49 16.47 -30.76 -23.63
CA LEU A 49 15.24 -30.27 -24.23
C LEU A 49 15.12 -28.74 -24.05
N SER A 50 14.69 -28.07 -25.11
CA SER A 50 14.34 -26.65 -25.06
C SER A 50 13.15 -26.40 -24.11
N ALA A 51 12.96 -25.14 -23.70
CA ALA A 51 11.84 -24.78 -22.83
C ALA A 51 10.46 -25.15 -23.42
N ASP A 52 10.29 -25.02 -24.74
CA ASP A 52 9.06 -25.39 -25.44
C ASP A 52 8.86 -26.91 -25.47
N GLU A 53 9.92 -27.67 -25.71
CA GLU A 53 9.87 -29.14 -25.65
C GLU A 53 9.60 -29.62 -24.22
N ILE A 54 10.24 -29.05 -23.19
CA ILE A 54 9.94 -29.37 -21.79
C ILE A 54 8.46 -29.14 -21.50
N ARG A 55 7.87 -28.02 -21.97
CA ARG A 55 6.44 -27.73 -21.81
C ARG A 55 5.57 -28.77 -22.50
N GLU A 56 5.91 -29.19 -23.72
CA GLU A 56 5.20 -30.24 -24.44
C GLU A 56 5.29 -31.59 -23.72
N TYR A 57 6.49 -31.96 -23.29
CA TYR A 57 6.78 -33.22 -22.59
C TYR A 57 6.13 -33.27 -21.21
N ARG A 58 5.90 -32.13 -20.56
CA ARG A 58 5.21 -32.04 -19.27
C ARG A 58 3.74 -32.43 -19.36
N GLY A 59 3.12 -32.36 -20.54
CA GLY A 59 1.70 -32.63 -20.74
C GLY A 59 0.80 -31.54 -20.17
N THR A 60 -0.44 -31.88 -19.86
CA THR A 60 -1.46 -30.94 -19.33
C THR A 60 -2.10 -31.49 -18.06
N LEU A 61 -3.04 -30.75 -17.47
CA LEU A 61 -3.87 -31.25 -16.37
C LEU A 61 -4.70 -32.50 -16.75
N THR A 62 -4.93 -32.72 -18.05
CA THR A 62 -5.73 -33.84 -18.57
C THR A 62 -4.91 -34.91 -19.29
N LYS A 63 -3.65 -34.62 -19.65
CA LYS A 63 -2.75 -35.55 -20.35
C LYS A 63 -1.47 -35.77 -19.54
N PRO A 64 -1.06 -37.02 -19.27
CA PRO A 64 0.18 -37.28 -18.55
C PRO A 64 1.39 -36.76 -19.33
N GLY A 65 2.49 -36.49 -18.63
CA GLY A 65 3.76 -36.17 -19.25
C GLY A 65 4.44 -37.41 -19.82
N LYS A 66 5.48 -37.18 -20.62
CA LYS A 66 6.38 -38.20 -21.18
C LYS A 66 7.81 -37.94 -20.72
N ASP A 67 8.55 -39.00 -20.46
CA ASP A 67 9.95 -38.90 -20.05
C ASP A 67 10.80 -38.20 -21.12
N SER A 68 11.71 -37.32 -20.67
CA SER A 68 12.73 -36.75 -21.56
C SER A 68 13.63 -37.87 -22.11
N PRO A 69 14.09 -37.79 -23.37
CA PRO A 69 15.09 -38.73 -23.91
C PRO A 69 16.37 -38.79 -23.06
N TYR A 70 16.66 -37.71 -22.34
CA TYR A 70 17.86 -37.55 -21.51
C TYR A 70 17.65 -38.00 -20.05
N ARG A 71 16.43 -38.43 -19.68
CA ARG A 71 16.06 -38.79 -18.30
C ARG A 71 16.90 -39.94 -17.71
N ASN A 72 17.39 -40.83 -18.57
CA ASN A 72 18.14 -42.03 -18.19
C ASN A 72 19.65 -41.91 -18.39
N ARG A 73 20.20 -40.68 -18.53
CA ARG A 73 21.65 -40.43 -18.46
C ARG A 73 22.26 -41.04 -17.20
N SER A 74 23.50 -41.52 -17.31
CA SER A 74 24.21 -42.08 -16.16
C SER A 74 24.54 -41.00 -15.13
N VAL A 75 24.87 -41.40 -13.90
CA VAL A 75 25.28 -40.46 -12.85
C VAL A 75 26.52 -39.68 -13.28
N GLU A 76 27.48 -40.35 -13.90
CA GLU A 76 28.75 -39.78 -14.36
C GLU A 76 28.52 -38.73 -15.45
N GLU A 77 27.67 -39.03 -16.45
CA GLU A 77 27.34 -38.07 -17.51
C GLU A 77 26.62 -36.84 -16.95
N ASN A 78 25.69 -37.02 -16.02
CA ASN A 78 24.98 -35.90 -15.40
C ASN A 78 25.92 -35.02 -14.55
N LEU A 79 26.87 -35.62 -13.83
CA LEU A 79 27.85 -34.87 -13.05
C LEU A 79 28.78 -34.04 -13.94
N ASP A 80 29.33 -34.64 -15.00
CA ASP A 80 30.18 -33.93 -15.99
C ASP A 80 29.43 -32.75 -16.60
N LEU A 81 28.22 -32.99 -17.11
CA LEU A 81 27.43 -31.95 -17.75
C LEU A 81 27.06 -30.83 -16.77
N PHE A 82 26.67 -31.15 -15.53
CA PHE A 82 26.29 -30.14 -14.56
C PHE A 82 27.49 -29.29 -14.09
N GLU A 83 28.68 -29.89 -13.98
CA GLU A 83 29.92 -29.16 -13.70
C GLU A 83 30.28 -28.20 -14.85
N ARG A 84 30.15 -28.65 -16.11
CA ARG A 84 30.38 -27.82 -17.30
C ARG A 84 29.34 -26.71 -17.46
N MET A 85 28.09 -26.95 -17.06
CA MET A 85 27.07 -25.91 -16.95
C MET A 85 27.50 -24.82 -15.97
N ARG A 86 28.00 -25.21 -14.78
CA ARG A 86 28.53 -24.26 -13.78
C ARG A 86 29.78 -23.52 -14.27
N ALA A 87 30.61 -24.16 -15.10
CA ALA A 87 31.81 -23.56 -15.69
C ALA A 87 31.52 -22.59 -16.85
N GLY A 88 30.25 -22.43 -17.26
CA GLY A 88 29.86 -21.50 -18.33
C GLY A 88 30.12 -22.02 -19.74
N GLU A 89 30.25 -23.33 -19.94
CA GLU A 89 30.57 -23.90 -21.27
C GLU A 89 29.40 -23.79 -22.27
N PHE A 90 28.15 -23.73 -21.77
CA PHE A 90 26.96 -23.75 -22.63
C PHE A 90 26.21 -22.42 -22.56
N PRO A 91 25.56 -21.99 -23.66
CA PRO A 91 24.79 -20.74 -23.66
C PRO A 91 23.49 -20.85 -22.85
N ASP A 92 22.87 -19.69 -22.60
CA ASP A 92 21.60 -19.59 -21.88
C ASP A 92 20.52 -20.48 -22.49
N GLY A 93 19.80 -21.20 -21.63
CA GLY A 93 18.70 -22.09 -22.03
C GLY A 93 19.13 -23.35 -22.80
N ALA A 94 20.42 -23.59 -23.04
CA ALA A 94 20.88 -24.79 -23.74
C ALA A 94 20.60 -26.07 -22.97
N ARG A 95 20.68 -26.01 -21.63
CA ARG A 95 20.49 -27.14 -20.72
C ARG A 95 19.92 -26.69 -19.39
N VAL A 96 19.24 -27.61 -18.71
CA VAL A 96 18.73 -27.42 -17.35
C VAL A 96 19.01 -28.66 -16.50
N LEU A 97 19.14 -28.49 -15.18
CA LEU A 97 19.09 -29.62 -14.25
C LEU A 97 17.62 -29.82 -13.83
N ARG A 98 17.11 -31.05 -13.91
CA ARG A 98 15.75 -31.39 -13.49
C ARG A 98 15.77 -32.43 -12.38
N ALA A 99 14.83 -32.33 -11.45
CA ALA A 99 14.55 -33.41 -10.52
C ALA A 99 13.94 -34.60 -11.28
N LYS A 100 14.24 -35.82 -10.87
CA LYS A 100 13.69 -37.06 -11.42
C LYS A 100 12.64 -37.60 -10.45
N ILE A 101 11.37 -37.31 -10.74
CA ILE A 101 10.24 -37.59 -9.86
C ILE A 101 9.25 -38.50 -10.61
N ASP A 102 8.14 -37.96 -11.11
CA ASP A 102 7.08 -38.72 -11.76
C ASP A 102 6.39 -37.90 -12.86
N MET A 103 6.71 -38.20 -14.12
CA MET A 103 6.09 -37.54 -15.28
C MET A 103 4.60 -37.84 -15.45
N SER A 104 4.07 -38.85 -14.76
CA SER A 104 2.64 -39.21 -14.77
C SER A 104 1.84 -38.55 -13.64
N SER A 105 2.50 -37.83 -12.73
CA SER A 105 1.84 -37.27 -11.54
C SER A 105 0.65 -36.37 -11.92
N PRO A 106 -0.47 -36.41 -11.17
CA PRO A 106 -1.56 -35.45 -11.36
C PRO A 106 -1.14 -34.02 -10.99
N ASN A 107 -0.12 -33.86 -10.15
CA ASN A 107 0.46 -32.57 -9.82
C ASN A 107 1.58 -32.21 -10.82
N LEU A 108 1.40 -31.12 -11.57
CA LEU A 108 2.37 -30.66 -12.57
C LEU A 108 3.74 -30.31 -11.99
N ASN A 109 3.80 -29.89 -10.72
CA ASN A 109 5.06 -29.55 -10.04
C ASN A 109 5.89 -30.81 -9.76
N MET A 110 5.27 -31.98 -9.70
CA MET A 110 5.97 -33.27 -9.52
C MET A 110 6.45 -33.89 -10.85
N ARG A 111 6.15 -33.26 -12.00
CA ARG A 111 6.58 -33.72 -13.32
C ARG A 111 7.97 -33.16 -13.66
N ASP A 112 8.97 -33.82 -13.10
CA ASP A 112 10.40 -33.53 -13.24
C ASP A 112 10.69 -32.01 -13.29
N PRO A 113 10.44 -31.26 -12.21
CA PRO A 113 10.62 -29.80 -12.20
C PRO A 113 12.08 -29.41 -12.44
N VAL A 114 12.28 -28.25 -13.07
CA VAL A 114 13.60 -27.65 -13.26
C VAL A 114 14.14 -27.18 -11.90
N MET A 115 15.37 -27.58 -11.59
CA MET A 115 16.12 -27.18 -10.40
C MET A 115 17.09 -26.04 -10.69
N TYR A 116 17.80 -26.09 -11.82
CA TYR A 116 18.76 -25.06 -12.24
C TYR A 116 18.60 -24.73 -13.72
N ARG A 117 18.85 -23.46 -14.05
CA ARG A 117 18.98 -22.96 -15.42
C ARG A 117 20.30 -22.23 -15.60
N ILE A 118 20.78 -22.22 -16.83
CA ILE A 118 21.90 -21.37 -17.26
C ILE A 118 21.38 -19.96 -17.54
N LEU A 119 22.06 -18.96 -16.98
CA LEU A 119 21.84 -17.55 -17.24
C LEU A 119 23.16 -16.80 -17.02
N HIS A 120 23.72 -16.21 -18.08
CA HIS A 120 24.91 -15.37 -18.00
C HIS A 120 24.50 -13.94 -17.67
N ALA A 121 24.27 -13.66 -16.39
CA ALA A 121 23.92 -12.33 -15.90
C ALA A 121 24.62 -12.05 -14.56
N GLU A 122 25.08 -10.83 -14.36
CA GLU A 122 25.69 -10.41 -13.10
C GLU A 122 24.66 -10.48 -11.96
N HIS A 123 25.03 -11.14 -10.85
CA HIS A 123 24.20 -11.20 -9.66
C HIS A 123 24.61 -10.12 -8.64
N HIS A 124 23.65 -9.33 -8.16
CA HIS A 124 23.89 -8.15 -7.32
C HIS A 124 24.70 -8.37 -6.02
N ARG A 125 24.87 -9.62 -5.56
CA ARG A 125 25.71 -10.00 -4.40
C ARG A 125 26.90 -10.88 -4.74
N THR A 126 26.76 -11.74 -5.75
CA THR A 126 27.77 -12.77 -6.05
C THR A 126 28.54 -12.47 -7.34
N GLY A 127 28.28 -11.32 -7.97
CA GLY A 127 28.86 -10.92 -9.25
C GLY A 127 28.71 -12.02 -10.29
N ASP A 128 29.81 -12.28 -11.00
CA ASP A 128 29.92 -13.30 -12.05
C ASP A 128 30.40 -14.67 -11.54
N LYS A 129 30.36 -14.92 -10.22
CA LYS A 129 30.78 -16.22 -9.64
C LYS A 129 29.97 -17.40 -10.19
N TRP A 130 28.73 -17.15 -10.61
CA TRP A 130 27.78 -18.18 -11.03
C TRP A 130 27.16 -17.81 -12.38
N CYS A 131 27.01 -18.79 -13.26
CA CYS A 131 26.22 -18.71 -14.49
C CYS A 131 25.06 -19.72 -14.52
N ILE A 132 24.87 -20.45 -13.41
CA ILE A 132 23.70 -21.29 -13.17
C ILE A 132 22.99 -20.80 -11.92
N TYR A 133 21.67 -20.71 -11.97
CA TYR A 133 20.87 -20.22 -10.85
C TYR A 133 19.76 -21.20 -10.50
N PRO A 134 19.53 -21.42 -9.19
CA PRO A 134 18.49 -22.31 -8.74
C PRO A 134 17.10 -21.71 -9.00
N MET A 135 16.14 -22.57 -9.30
CA MET A 135 14.73 -22.20 -9.41
C MET A 135 14.10 -22.03 -8.02
N TYR A 136 13.02 -21.26 -7.94
CA TYR A 136 12.29 -20.98 -6.69
C TYR A 136 12.01 -22.25 -5.87
N ASP A 137 11.39 -23.26 -6.49
CA ASP A 137 11.02 -24.51 -5.82
C ASP A 137 12.20 -25.30 -5.25
N TYR A 138 13.40 -25.12 -5.82
CA TYR A 138 14.62 -25.78 -5.35
C TYR A 138 15.40 -24.94 -4.33
N ALA A 139 15.22 -23.62 -4.31
CA ALA A 139 15.89 -22.76 -3.34
C ALA A 139 15.09 -22.61 -2.05
N HIS A 140 13.75 -22.61 -2.13
CA HIS A 140 12.88 -22.22 -1.02
C HIS A 140 12.99 -23.14 0.19
N GLY A 141 12.57 -24.40 0.07
CA GLY A 141 12.57 -25.33 1.22
C GLY A 141 13.97 -25.67 1.74
N GLN A 142 14.96 -25.60 0.86
CA GLN A 142 16.37 -25.75 1.19
C GLN A 142 16.88 -24.57 2.05
N SER A 143 16.51 -23.34 1.70
CA SER A 143 16.85 -22.15 2.50
C SER A 143 16.16 -22.21 3.87
N ASP A 144 14.86 -22.52 3.89
CA ASP A 144 14.11 -22.75 5.14
C ASP A 144 14.79 -23.80 6.03
N SER A 145 15.26 -24.88 5.42
CA SER A 145 15.94 -25.96 6.13
C SER A 145 17.29 -25.53 6.71
N LEU A 146 18.09 -24.74 5.97
CA LEU A 146 19.36 -24.18 6.45
C LEU A 146 19.16 -23.22 7.61
N GLU A 147 18.14 -22.38 7.52
CA GLU A 147 17.76 -21.40 8.54
C GLU A 147 16.97 -22.03 9.70
N ARG A 148 16.65 -23.33 9.62
CA ARG A 148 15.85 -24.09 10.59
C ARG A 148 14.46 -23.48 10.82
N VAL A 149 13.86 -22.91 9.78
CA VAL A 149 12.50 -22.38 9.78
C VAL A 149 11.54 -23.50 10.14
N THR A 150 10.77 -23.35 11.22
CA THR A 150 9.81 -24.38 11.64
C THR A 150 8.51 -24.32 10.85
N HIS A 151 8.02 -23.12 10.57
CA HIS A 151 6.76 -22.86 9.88
C HIS A 151 7.02 -21.88 8.72
N SER A 152 7.12 -22.41 7.51
CA SER A 152 7.30 -21.63 6.29
C SER A 152 5.94 -21.16 5.79
N MET A 153 5.62 -19.89 6.03
CA MET A 153 4.31 -19.32 5.72
C MET A 153 4.29 -18.67 4.34
N CYS A 154 3.44 -19.16 3.44
CA CYS A 154 3.30 -18.63 2.08
C CYS A 154 1.83 -18.49 1.66
N THR A 155 1.56 -17.99 0.46
CA THR A 155 0.18 -17.81 -0.01
C THR A 155 -0.37 -19.05 -0.72
N LEU A 156 -1.70 -19.17 -0.81
CA LEU A 156 -2.40 -20.32 -1.41
C LEU A 156 -1.96 -20.66 -2.84
N GLU A 157 -1.40 -19.71 -3.60
CA GLU A 157 -0.85 -19.97 -4.93
C GLU A 157 0.29 -21.01 -4.91
N PHE A 158 0.90 -21.27 -3.76
CA PHE A 158 1.97 -22.26 -3.57
C PHE A 158 1.50 -23.57 -2.91
N GLU A 159 0.20 -23.78 -2.73
CA GLU A 159 -0.31 -25.02 -2.12
C GLU A 159 0.07 -26.26 -2.95
N ASP A 160 -0.08 -26.19 -4.28
CA ASP A 160 0.31 -27.27 -5.19
C ASP A 160 1.84 -27.45 -5.28
N HIS A 161 2.64 -26.53 -4.73
CA HIS A 161 4.09 -26.65 -4.65
C HIS A 161 4.55 -27.40 -3.39
N ARG A 162 3.71 -27.47 -2.34
CA ARG A 162 4.02 -28.18 -1.08
C ARG A 162 4.48 -29.63 -1.27
N PRO A 163 3.89 -30.45 -2.17
CA PRO A 163 4.39 -31.80 -2.40
C PRO A 163 5.85 -31.85 -2.89
N LEU A 164 6.24 -30.89 -3.74
CA LEU A 164 7.60 -30.77 -4.25
C LEU A 164 8.56 -30.27 -3.16
N TYR A 165 8.14 -29.26 -2.39
CA TYR A 165 8.85 -28.78 -1.21
C TYR A 165 9.20 -29.94 -0.24
N ASN A 166 8.18 -30.75 0.11
CA ASN A 166 8.35 -31.90 0.98
C ASN A 166 9.24 -32.99 0.36
N TRP A 167 9.09 -33.23 -0.95
CA TRP A 167 9.91 -34.19 -1.67
C TRP A 167 11.39 -33.85 -1.55
N PHE A 168 11.77 -32.60 -1.81
CA PHE A 168 13.16 -32.17 -1.71
C PHE A 168 13.74 -32.36 -0.31
N ILE A 169 13.03 -31.90 0.73
CA ILE A 169 13.44 -32.05 2.13
C ILE A 169 13.66 -33.53 2.47
N GLN A 170 12.72 -34.39 2.07
CA GLN A 170 12.81 -35.83 2.32
C GLN A 170 13.98 -36.48 1.59
N GLN A 171 14.19 -36.15 0.31
CA GLN A 171 15.25 -36.76 -0.49
C GLN A 171 16.65 -36.34 -0.03
N LEU A 172 16.79 -35.12 0.49
CA LEU A 172 18.05 -34.60 1.00
C LEU A 172 18.30 -34.99 2.47
N GLY A 173 17.25 -35.37 3.22
CA GLY A 173 17.36 -35.71 4.64
C GLY A 173 17.73 -34.51 5.51
N ILE A 174 17.25 -33.32 5.14
CA ILE A 174 17.55 -32.04 5.79
C ILE A 174 16.49 -31.66 6.82
N PHE A 175 16.67 -30.55 7.55
CA PHE A 175 15.72 -30.11 8.58
C PHE A 175 14.29 -30.02 8.02
N PRO A 176 13.29 -30.65 8.68
CA PRO A 176 11.94 -30.79 8.15
C PRO A 176 11.09 -29.55 8.43
N SER A 177 11.35 -28.47 7.69
CA SER A 177 10.49 -27.29 7.72
C SER A 177 9.09 -27.62 7.21
N GLN A 178 8.06 -26.98 7.77
CA GLN A 178 6.67 -27.21 7.38
C GLN A 178 6.11 -26.00 6.62
N GLN A 179 5.75 -26.20 5.35
CA GLN A 179 5.01 -25.19 4.59
C GLN A 179 3.55 -25.09 5.06
N ILE A 180 3.08 -23.87 5.26
CA ILE A 180 1.71 -23.53 5.66
C ILE A 180 1.22 -22.35 4.81
N GLU A 181 0.11 -22.55 4.11
CA GLU A 181 -0.44 -21.56 3.19
C GLU A 181 -1.58 -20.77 3.84
N PHE A 182 -1.70 -19.51 3.46
CA PHE A 182 -2.83 -18.64 3.80
C PHE A 182 -3.29 -17.83 2.59
N ASP A 183 -4.50 -17.29 2.63
CA ASP A 183 -5.03 -16.47 1.55
C ASP A 183 -4.25 -15.16 1.39
N ARG A 184 -4.10 -14.70 0.13
CA ARG A 184 -3.52 -13.39 -0.12
C ARG A 184 -4.56 -12.30 0.17
N LEU A 185 -4.13 -11.22 0.83
CA LEU A 185 -4.91 -10.00 0.95
C LEU A 185 -5.27 -9.43 -0.42
N ASN A 186 -6.56 -9.27 -0.68
CA ASN A 186 -7.09 -8.48 -1.79
C ASN A 186 -8.01 -7.39 -1.24
N LEU A 187 -7.89 -6.18 -1.78
CA LEU A 187 -8.69 -5.03 -1.37
C LEU A 187 -9.54 -4.54 -2.54
N THR A 188 -10.77 -4.11 -2.27
CA THR A 188 -11.55 -3.39 -3.28
C THR A 188 -10.83 -2.09 -3.70
N TYR A 189 -11.09 -1.64 -4.93
CA TYR A 189 -10.50 -0.44 -5.55
C TYR A 189 -8.97 -0.45 -5.63
N THR A 190 -8.34 -1.62 -5.52
CA THR A 190 -6.87 -1.74 -5.40
C THR A 190 -6.33 -2.85 -6.30
N LEU A 191 -5.13 -2.68 -6.84
CA LEU A 191 -4.38 -3.72 -7.54
C LEU A 191 -3.04 -3.95 -6.86
N LEU A 192 -2.71 -5.20 -6.54
CA LEU A 192 -1.46 -5.57 -5.88
C LEU A 192 -0.45 -6.24 -6.81
N SER A 193 -0.82 -6.47 -8.08
CA SER A 193 0.08 -7.07 -9.07
C SER A 193 1.24 -6.14 -9.40
N LYS A 194 2.48 -6.56 -9.10
CA LYS A 194 3.71 -5.80 -9.41
C LYS A 194 3.77 -5.34 -10.86
N ARG A 195 3.36 -6.19 -11.82
CA ARG A 195 3.35 -5.85 -13.25
C ARG A 195 2.41 -4.68 -13.55
N LYS A 196 1.18 -4.71 -12.99
CA LYS A 196 0.20 -3.64 -13.20
C LYS A 196 0.60 -2.35 -12.48
N LEU A 197 1.17 -2.45 -11.28
CA LEU A 197 1.70 -1.29 -10.54
C LEU A 197 2.88 -0.65 -11.27
N LEU A 198 3.79 -1.45 -11.82
CA LEU A 198 4.89 -0.94 -12.65
C LEU A 198 4.37 -0.22 -13.89
N GLN A 199 3.34 -0.77 -14.55
CA GLN A 199 2.70 -0.13 -15.69
C GLN A 199 2.12 1.25 -15.32
N LEU A 200 1.43 1.37 -14.18
CA LEU A 200 0.91 2.66 -13.70
C LEU A 200 2.01 3.72 -13.53
N VAL A 201 3.18 3.31 -13.02
CA VAL A 201 4.33 4.20 -12.84
C VAL A 201 4.97 4.56 -14.17
N GLN A 202 5.22 3.58 -15.05
CA GLN A 202 5.89 3.78 -16.33
C GLN A 202 5.05 4.63 -17.31
N GLU A 203 3.74 4.49 -17.26
CA GLU A 203 2.81 5.27 -18.10
C GLU A 203 2.42 6.62 -17.47
N GLY A 204 2.91 6.96 -16.27
CA GLY A 204 2.69 8.25 -15.63
C GLY A 204 1.28 8.48 -15.07
N HIS A 205 0.50 7.41 -14.83
CA HIS A 205 -0.81 7.52 -14.16
C HIS A 205 -0.68 7.92 -12.67
N VAL A 206 0.48 7.64 -12.10
CA VAL A 206 0.89 8.01 -10.73
C VAL A 206 2.27 8.68 -10.75
N SER A 207 2.59 9.47 -9.73
CA SER A 207 3.87 10.19 -9.66
C SER A 207 5.09 9.29 -9.42
N GLY A 208 4.89 8.05 -8.97
CA GLY A 208 5.95 7.12 -8.62
C GLY A 208 5.45 5.96 -7.74
N TRP A 209 6.36 5.12 -7.27
CA TRP A 209 6.05 4.03 -6.33
C TRP A 209 5.58 4.54 -4.96
N ASP A 210 5.92 5.78 -4.62
CA ASP A 210 5.56 6.46 -3.38
C ASP A 210 4.36 7.40 -3.53
N ASP A 211 3.67 7.42 -4.68
CA ASP A 211 2.44 8.18 -4.85
C ASP A 211 1.42 7.77 -3.77
N PRO A 212 0.80 8.71 -3.03
CA PRO A 212 -0.15 8.38 -1.97
C PRO A 212 -1.36 7.54 -2.40
N ARG A 213 -1.66 7.46 -3.70
CA ARG A 213 -2.73 6.62 -4.25
C ARG A 213 -2.29 5.16 -4.47
N MET A 214 -0.99 4.87 -4.40
CA MET A 214 -0.44 3.54 -4.60
C MET A 214 -0.58 2.68 -3.33
N PRO A 215 -0.85 1.37 -3.47
CA PRO A 215 -0.99 0.47 -2.33
C PRO A 215 0.35 -0.06 -1.80
N THR A 216 1.45 0.62 -2.11
CA THR A 216 2.79 0.32 -1.62
C THR A 216 2.94 0.81 -0.18
N LEU A 217 3.77 0.18 0.62
CA LEU A 217 4.00 0.62 2.00
C LEU A 217 4.59 2.04 2.05
N VAL A 218 5.51 2.36 1.14
CA VAL A 218 6.03 3.73 0.98
C VAL A 218 4.93 4.73 0.55
N GLY A 219 4.01 4.36 -0.34
CA GLY A 219 2.91 5.21 -0.79
C GLY A 219 1.90 5.49 0.34
N ILE A 220 1.46 4.46 1.05
CA ILE A 220 0.52 4.63 2.17
C ILE A 220 1.16 5.37 3.36
N ARG A 221 2.48 5.17 3.60
CA ARG A 221 3.23 5.95 4.57
C ARG A 221 3.25 7.43 4.19
N ARG A 222 3.50 7.75 2.91
CA ARG A 222 3.43 9.13 2.40
C ARG A 222 2.01 9.71 2.45
N ARG A 223 0.98 8.88 2.30
CA ARG A 223 -0.43 9.25 2.49
C ARG A 223 -0.75 9.64 3.95
N GLY A 224 0.09 9.26 4.91
CA GLY A 224 -0.10 9.55 6.33
C GLY A 224 -0.73 8.41 7.12
N TYR A 225 -0.73 7.18 6.59
CA TYR A 225 -1.17 6.02 7.35
C TYR A 225 -0.13 5.72 8.42
N THR A 226 -0.58 5.21 9.57
CA THR A 226 0.31 4.85 10.69
C THR A 226 0.59 3.35 10.69
N PRO A 227 1.76 2.92 11.18
CA PRO A 227 2.06 1.49 11.24
C PRO A 227 1.13 0.76 12.22
N ASP A 228 0.66 1.43 13.28
CA ASP A 228 -0.36 0.89 14.20
C ASP A 228 -1.69 0.60 13.49
N ALA A 229 -2.18 1.51 12.66
CA ALA A 229 -3.40 1.28 11.88
C ALA A 229 -3.27 0.05 10.96
N ILE A 230 -2.11 -0.11 10.29
CA ILE A 230 -1.86 -1.27 9.42
C ILE A 230 -1.82 -2.57 10.23
N ARG A 231 -1.09 -2.61 11.34
CA ARG A 231 -1.01 -3.81 12.20
C ARG A 231 -2.37 -4.18 12.78
N ASN A 232 -3.15 -3.19 13.24
CA ASN A 232 -4.49 -3.42 13.78
C ASN A 232 -5.44 -3.94 12.70
N PHE A 233 -5.37 -3.40 11.48
CA PHE A 233 -6.13 -3.91 10.34
C PHE A 233 -5.77 -5.38 10.04
N CYS A 234 -4.49 -5.70 9.90
CA CYS A 234 -4.02 -7.07 9.66
C CYS A 234 -4.44 -8.04 10.79
N GLY A 235 -4.35 -7.60 12.04
CA GLY A 235 -4.79 -8.39 13.19
C GLY A 235 -6.30 -8.66 13.22
N ALA A 236 -7.11 -7.71 12.73
CA ALA A 236 -8.55 -7.84 12.70
C ALA A 236 -9.07 -8.74 11.56
N ILE A 237 -8.44 -8.72 10.39
CA ILE A 237 -8.81 -9.62 9.28
C ILE A 237 -8.34 -11.06 9.53
N GLY A 238 -7.25 -11.23 10.27
CA GLY A 238 -6.63 -12.53 10.51
C GLY A 238 -6.06 -13.17 9.23
N ALA A 239 -5.78 -14.47 9.32
CA ALA A 239 -5.32 -15.28 8.20
C ALA A 239 -6.26 -16.47 8.02
N SER A 240 -6.61 -16.80 6.78
CA SER A 240 -7.52 -17.91 6.46
C SER A 240 -6.96 -18.77 5.32
N LYS A 241 -7.68 -19.83 4.95
CA LYS A 241 -7.43 -20.62 3.73
C LYS A 241 -8.49 -20.38 2.65
N THR A 242 -9.27 -19.31 2.77
CA THR A 242 -10.36 -19.00 1.85
C THR A 242 -10.07 -17.67 1.17
N ASN A 243 -9.95 -17.69 -0.15
CA ASN A 243 -9.77 -16.45 -0.90
C ASN A 243 -10.98 -15.51 -0.69
N GLY A 244 -10.70 -14.25 -0.41
CA GLY A 244 -11.71 -13.20 -0.25
C GLY A 244 -11.20 -11.85 -0.73
N VAL A 245 -12.14 -10.91 -0.84
CA VAL A 245 -11.85 -9.50 -1.08
C VAL A 245 -12.33 -8.72 0.13
N ILE A 246 -11.44 -7.93 0.72
CA ILE A 246 -11.73 -7.06 1.86
C ILE A 246 -12.07 -5.66 1.34
N GLU A 247 -13.07 -5.03 1.96
CA GLU A 247 -13.42 -3.66 1.59
C GLU A 247 -12.34 -2.68 2.04
N LEU A 248 -11.90 -1.80 1.12
CA LEU A 248 -10.92 -0.75 1.43
C LEU A 248 -11.37 0.14 2.60
N ALA A 249 -12.69 0.35 2.74
CA ALA A 249 -13.28 1.11 3.83
C ALA A 249 -12.97 0.54 5.22
N MET A 250 -12.67 -0.76 5.33
CA MET A 250 -12.25 -1.38 6.60
C MET A 250 -10.83 -0.94 6.97
N LEU A 251 -9.90 -0.90 6.02
CA LEU A 251 -8.56 -0.34 6.25
C LEU A 251 -8.65 1.14 6.65
N GLU A 252 -9.45 1.92 5.93
CA GLU A 252 -9.65 3.34 6.25
C GLU A 252 -10.30 3.56 7.62
N HIS A 253 -11.13 2.61 8.09
CA HIS A 253 -11.66 2.65 9.44
C HIS A 253 -10.56 2.55 10.50
N PHE A 254 -9.63 1.61 10.37
CA PHE A 254 -8.50 1.49 11.31
C PHE A 254 -7.59 2.71 11.29
N VAL A 255 -7.37 3.31 10.12
CA VAL A 255 -6.62 4.56 9.99
C VAL A 255 -7.35 5.71 10.70
N ARG A 256 -8.66 5.85 10.50
CA ARG A 256 -9.48 6.87 11.18
C ARG A 256 -9.47 6.69 12.70
N GLU A 257 -9.61 5.45 13.18
CA GLU A 257 -9.57 5.14 14.63
C GLU A 257 -8.23 5.52 15.27
N ASP A 258 -7.13 5.22 14.59
CA ASP A 258 -5.79 5.55 15.09
C ASP A 258 -5.54 7.06 15.08
N LEU A 259 -5.79 7.74 13.95
CA LEU A 259 -5.61 9.18 13.85
C LEU A 259 -6.55 9.97 14.76
N ASN A 260 -7.76 9.48 15.03
CA ASN A 260 -8.67 10.11 15.98
C ASN A 260 -8.04 10.15 17.40
N LYS A 261 -7.27 9.14 17.79
CA LYS A 261 -6.63 9.10 19.12
C LYS A 261 -5.38 9.96 19.19
N HIS A 262 -4.60 10.05 18.10
CA HIS A 262 -3.25 10.62 18.16
C HIS A 262 -3.10 11.99 17.49
N ALA A 263 -3.89 12.32 16.46
CA ALA A 263 -3.67 13.52 15.66
C ALA A 263 -4.18 14.79 16.34
N ALA A 264 -3.39 15.87 16.27
CA ALA A 264 -3.85 17.20 16.67
C ALA A 264 -4.91 17.73 15.69
N ARG A 265 -5.98 18.32 16.22
CA ARG A 265 -7.06 18.98 15.48
C ARG A 265 -6.65 20.42 15.20
N VAL A 266 -6.52 20.74 13.92
CA VAL A 266 -6.20 22.07 13.40
C VAL A 266 -7.33 22.58 12.50
N MET A 267 -7.38 23.88 12.25
CA MET A 267 -8.33 24.48 11.31
C MET A 267 -7.62 24.83 9.99
N ALA A 268 -8.19 24.32 8.89
CA ALA A 268 -7.78 24.60 7.53
C ALA A 268 -9.04 24.87 6.72
N VAL A 269 -9.03 25.97 5.97
CA VAL A 269 -10.10 26.34 5.05
C VAL A 269 -9.60 26.07 3.63
N LEU A 270 -10.16 25.06 2.97
CA LEU A 270 -9.70 24.61 1.67
C LEU A 270 -10.18 25.53 0.54
N ARG A 271 -11.45 25.93 0.59
CA ARG A 271 -12.06 26.83 -0.39
C ARG A 271 -12.48 28.11 0.32
N PRO A 272 -11.57 29.09 0.49
CA PRO A 272 -11.79 30.23 1.37
C PRO A 272 -12.84 31.21 0.84
N LEU A 273 -13.89 31.40 1.64
CA LEU A 273 -14.88 32.47 1.52
C LEU A 273 -14.60 33.55 2.57
N LYS A 274 -14.41 34.79 2.13
CA LYS A 274 -14.13 35.92 3.02
C LYS A 274 -15.35 36.28 3.85
N VAL A 275 -15.14 36.44 5.16
CA VAL A 275 -16.15 36.92 6.11
C VAL A 275 -15.64 38.19 6.79
N VAL A 276 -16.48 39.23 6.82
CA VAL A 276 -16.19 40.49 7.53
C VAL A 276 -17.16 40.64 8.68
N ILE A 277 -16.63 40.74 9.91
CA ILE A 277 -17.44 40.97 11.11
C ILE A 277 -17.61 42.48 11.32
N ASP A 278 -18.74 43.02 10.88
CA ASP A 278 -18.98 44.47 10.77
C ASP A 278 -18.86 45.21 12.10
N ASN A 279 -19.30 44.60 13.20
CA ASN A 279 -19.26 45.16 14.54
C ASN A 279 -18.00 44.78 15.36
N TYR A 280 -16.99 44.15 14.74
CA TYR A 280 -15.70 43.86 15.40
C TYR A 280 -14.66 44.96 15.10
N PRO A 281 -13.89 45.45 16.09
CA PRO A 281 -12.93 46.54 15.86
C PRO A 281 -11.83 46.18 14.86
N GLU A 282 -11.48 47.10 13.94
CA GLU A 282 -10.61 46.83 12.79
C GLU A 282 -9.21 46.33 13.15
N ASN A 283 -8.59 46.89 14.21
CA ASN A 283 -7.22 46.58 14.61
C ASN A 283 -7.15 45.67 15.85
N GLN A 284 -8.27 45.05 16.23
CA GLN A 284 -8.29 44.13 17.37
C GLN A 284 -7.98 42.72 16.90
N VAL A 285 -7.10 42.05 17.65
CA VAL A 285 -6.83 40.62 17.53
C VAL A 285 -6.99 40.00 18.91
N GLU A 286 -7.77 38.93 19.00
CA GLU A 286 -7.91 38.14 20.22
C GLU A 286 -7.40 36.73 19.99
N GLU A 287 -6.80 36.13 21.01
CA GLU A 287 -6.42 34.73 20.96
C GLU A 287 -7.50 33.84 21.58
N MET A 288 -8.01 32.90 20.78
CA MET A 288 -8.95 31.88 21.20
C MET A 288 -8.19 30.62 21.65
N ASP A 289 -8.63 30.00 22.73
CA ASP A 289 -8.09 28.72 23.20
C ASP A 289 -8.77 27.57 22.46
N ALA A 290 -8.00 26.83 21.66
CA ALA A 290 -8.44 25.64 20.94
C ALA A 290 -7.79 24.39 21.53
N VAL A 291 -8.60 23.38 21.89
CA VAL A 291 -8.10 22.08 22.35
C VAL A 291 -7.38 21.36 21.21
N ASN A 292 -6.17 20.87 21.46
CA ASN A 292 -5.37 20.18 20.44
C ASN A 292 -5.94 18.81 20.10
N ASN A 293 -6.36 18.01 21.07
CA ASN A 293 -6.96 16.72 20.82
C ASN A 293 -8.04 16.41 21.88
N PRO A 294 -9.33 16.41 21.51
CA PRO A 294 -10.41 16.05 22.43
C PRO A 294 -10.33 14.62 23.00
N GLU A 295 -9.65 13.70 22.32
CA GLU A 295 -9.45 12.31 22.77
C GLU A 295 -8.26 12.15 23.73
N ASP A 296 -7.45 13.21 23.91
CA ASP A 296 -6.29 13.21 24.82
C ASP A 296 -6.34 14.42 25.76
N ALA A 297 -6.70 14.14 27.02
CA ALA A 297 -6.78 15.16 28.07
C ALA A 297 -5.45 15.89 28.32
N ASN A 298 -4.31 15.31 27.93
CA ASN A 298 -2.98 15.88 28.11
C ASN A 298 -2.46 16.62 26.87
N ALA A 299 -3.21 16.64 25.76
CA ALA A 299 -2.79 17.31 24.52
C ALA A 299 -2.72 18.84 24.63
N GLY A 300 -3.27 19.40 25.71
CA GLY A 300 -3.28 20.84 25.98
C GLY A 300 -4.10 21.64 24.96
N THR A 301 -3.83 22.94 24.93
CA THR A 301 -4.48 23.90 24.02
C THR A 301 -3.45 24.63 23.17
N ARG A 302 -3.93 25.30 22.12
CA ARG A 302 -3.17 26.28 21.35
C ARG A 302 -3.97 27.57 21.21
N LYS A 303 -3.27 28.65 20.94
CA LYS A 303 -3.85 29.95 20.65
C LYS A 303 -4.15 30.08 19.15
N VAL A 304 -5.37 30.50 18.82
CA VAL A 304 -5.80 30.78 17.45
C VAL A 304 -6.23 32.23 17.34
N PRO A 305 -5.62 33.05 16.46
CA PRO A 305 -5.96 34.45 16.34
C PRO A 305 -7.34 34.63 15.71
N PHE A 306 -8.17 35.46 16.33
CA PHE A 306 -9.46 35.94 15.87
C PHE A 306 -9.35 37.42 15.51
N SER A 307 -9.92 37.82 14.38
CA SER A 307 -9.86 39.19 13.87
C SER A 307 -11.15 39.56 13.14
N ARG A 308 -11.27 40.84 12.76
CA ARG A 308 -12.42 41.35 11.98
C ARG A 308 -12.68 40.58 10.68
N VAL A 309 -11.61 40.22 9.95
CA VAL A 309 -11.70 39.51 8.67
C VAL A 309 -11.26 38.07 8.85
N LEU A 310 -12.12 37.12 8.45
CA LEU A 310 -11.93 35.69 8.56
C LEU A 310 -12.11 35.01 7.21
N TYR A 311 -11.65 33.77 7.09
CA TYR A 311 -12.07 32.84 6.05
C TYR A 311 -12.86 31.68 6.66
N ILE A 312 -13.90 31.26 5.96
CA ILE A 312 -14.67 30.01 6.20
C ILE A 312 -14.70 29.20 4.91
N GLU A 313 -15.18 27.96 4.95
CA GLU A 313 -15.40 27.20 3.71
C GLU A 313 -16.51 27.82 2.86
N GLN A 314 -16.31 27.83 1.54
CA GLN A 314 -17.33 28.21 0.57
C GLN A 314 -18.63 27.39 0.74
N ASP A 315 -18.53 26.14 1.18
CA ASP A 315 -19.68 25.26 1.42
C ASP A 315 -20.42 25.50 2.74
N ASP A 316 -19.83 26.25 3.66
CA ASP A 316 -20.43 26.65 4.93
C ASP A 316 -21.30 27.90 4.83
N PHE A 317 -21.43 28.49 3.63
CA PHE A 317 -22.40 29.52 3.30
C PHE A 317 -23.35 29.13 2.16
N ARG A 318 -24.65 29.40 2.33
CA ARG A 318 -25.66 29.34 1.25
C ARG A 318 -26.64 30.50 1.38
N GLU A 319 -26.77 31.28 0.31
CA GLU A 319 -27.75 32.36 0.23
C GLU A 319 -29.19 31.82 0.22
N VAL A 320 -29.42 30.75 -0.54
CA VAL A 320 -30.68 29.99 -0.54
C VAL A 320 -30.38 28.61 0.05
N PRO A 321 -30.57 28.40 1.37
CA PRO A 321 -30.23 27.14 2.01
C PRO A 321 -31.21 26.03 1.60
N PRO A 322 -30.72 24.82 1.27
CA PRO A 322 -31.60 23.66 1.11
C PRO A 322 -32.22 23.26 2.45
N PRO A 323 -33.30 22.45 2.46
CA PRO A 323 -33.86 21.91 3.69
C PRO A 323 -32.79 21.23 4.55
N LYS A 324 -32.88 21.41 5.88
CA LYS A 324 -31.92 20.87 6.87
C LYS A 324 -30.47 21.41 6.73
N TYR A 325 -30.28 22.57 6.10
CA TYR A 325 -29.01 23.29 6.15
C TYR A 325 -28.91 24.14 7.41
N PHE A 326 -27.92 23.87 8.26
CA PHE A 326 -27.77 24.51 9.57
C PHE A 326 -26.57 25.45 9.68
N ARG A 327 -25.76 25.59 8.63
CA ARG A 327 -24.62 26.52 8.59
C ARG A 327 -25.09 27.94 8.26
N LEU A 328 -24.19 28.81 7.78
CA LEU A 328 -24.44 30.22 7.61
C LEU A 328 -25.33 30.48 6.38
N SER A 329 -26.37 31.26 6.59
CA SER A 329 -27.27 31.76 5.56
C SER A 329 -27.80 33.14 5.99
N PRO A 330 -28.36 33.96 5.09
CA PRO A 330 -28.89 35.27 5.44
C PRO A 330 -29.85 35.21 6.63
N GLY A 331 -29.55 35.98 7.69
CA GLY A 331 -30.35 36.04 8.91
C GLY A 331 -30.20 34.84 9.87
N GLN A 332 -29.45 33.80 9.52
CA GLN A 332 -29.18 32.64 10.37
C GLN A 332 -27.87 32.81 11.14
N GLU A 333 -27.85 32.30 12.37
CA GLU A 333 -26.66 32.29 13.24
C GLU A 333 -25.93 30.94 13.19
N VAL A 334 -24.60 31.02 13.24
CA VAL A 334 -23.72 29.85 13.34
C VAL A 334 -22.65 30.10 14.41
N ARG A 335 -22.17 29.02 15.04
CA ARG A 335 -21.00 29.09 15.94
C ARG A 335 -19.72 28.96 15.13
N LEU A 336 -18.79 29.89 15.32
CA LEU A 336 -17.41 29.71 14.92
C LEU A 336 -16.70 28.85 15.98
N ARG A 337 -16.04 27.76 15.56
CA ARG A 337 -15.39 26.82 16.48
C ARG A 337 -14.41 27.54 17.41
N TYR A 338 -14.58 27.36 18.73
CA TYR A 338 -13.80 28.03 19.80
C TYR A 338 -13.92 29.57 19.88
N ALA A 339 -14.79 30.22 19.09
CA ALA A 339 -14.86 31.68 19.00
C ALA A 339 -16.25 32.22 19.37
N TYR A 340 -16.96 32.87 18.46
CA TYR A 340 -18.23 33.56 18.74
C TYR A 340 -19.36 33.00 17.89
N PHE A 341 -20.59 33.38 18.22
CA PHE A 341 -21.72 33.23 17.30
C PHE A 341 -21.69 34.41 16.33
N ILE A 342 -21.90 34.12 15.05
CA ILE A 342 -21.99 35.13 13.99
C ILE A 342 -23.34 35.02 13.27
N LYS A 343 -23.85 36.15 12.80
CA LYS A 343 -25.09 36.26 12.03
C LYS A 343 -24.83 36.97 10.71
N CYS A 344 -25.23 36.35 9.60
CA CYS A 344 -25.10 36.97 8.29
C CYS A 344 -26.05 38.18 8.16
N SER A 345 -25.47 39.34 7.85
CA SER A 345 -26.16 40.62 7.58
C SER A 345 -26.26 40.93 6.09
N GLY A 346 -25.32 40.45 5.26
CA GLY A 346 -25.29 40.72 3.83
C GLY A 346 -24.23 39.93 3.06
N VAL A 347 -24.27 40.03 1.74
CA VAL A 347 -23.32 39.37 0.83
C VAL A 347 -22.85 40.32 -0.25
N VAL A 348 -21.61 40.16 -0.68
CA VAL A 348 -21.05 40.79 -1.87
C VAL A 348 -20.85 39.71 -2.93
N LYS A 349 -21.29 40.02 -4.15
CA LYS A 349 -21.16 39.13 -5.31
C LYS A 349 -20.21 39.71 -6.35
N ASN A 350 -19.53 38.83 -7.07
CA ASN A 350 -18.77 39.21 -8.26
C ASN A 350 -19.70 39.39 -9.49
N GLU A 351 -19.12 39.76 -10.63
CA GLU A 351 -19.85 39.95 -11.89
C GLU A 351 -20.57 38.69 -12.40
N LYS A 352 -20.13 37.50 -11.97
CA LYS A 352 -20.76 36.21 -12.29
C LYS A 352 -21.89 35.84 -11.33
N GLY A 353 -22.16 36.66 -10.32
CA GLY A 353 -23.16 36.41 -9.29
C GLY A 353 -22.70 35.46 -8.18
N GLU A 354 -21.42 35.09 -8.13
CA GLU A 354 -20.86 34.23 -7.08
C GLU A 354 -20.58 35.06 -5.83
N VAL A 355 -20.88 34.50 -4.66
CA VAL A 355 -20.64 35.15 -3.37
C VAL A 355 -19.14 35.10 -3.05
N VAL A 356 -18.52 36.27 -2.93
CA VAL A 356 -17.08 36.43 -2.67
C VAL A 356 -16.78 36.96 -1.28
N GLU A 357 -17.75 37.61 -0.64
CA GLU A 357 -17.62 38.14 0.72
C GLU A 357 -18.98 38.09 1.42
N VAL A 358 -18.96 37.71 2.71
CA VAL A 358 -20.14 37.66 3.57
C VAL A 358 -19.93 38.62 4.74
N HIS A 359 -20.87 39.54 4.91
CA HIS A 359 -20.91 40.44 6.04
C HIS A 359 -21.70 39.81 7.18
N CYS A 360 -21.14 39.87 8.39
CA CYS A 360 -21.75 39.33 9.59
C CYS A 360 -21.64 40.30 10.76
N SER A 361 -22.52 40.13 11.75
CA SER A 361 -22.28 40.61 13.11
C SER A 361 -21.89 39.45 14.04
N TYR A 362 -21.12 39.73 15.09
CA TYR A 362 -20.85 38.75 16.16
C TYR A 362 -21.55 39.14 17.46
N ASP A 363 -21.77 38.14 18.33
CA ASP A 363 -22.26 38.32 19.69
C ASP A 363 -21.10 38.26 20.72
N PRO A 364 -20.71 39.38 21.36
CA PRO A 364 -19.65 39.40 22.36
C PRO A 364 -19.89 38.50 23.57
N ALA A 365 -21.15 38.19 23.91
CA ALA A 365 -21.50 37.35 25.05
C ALA A 365 -21.20 35.86 24.83
N THR A 366 -20.76 35.47 23.63
CA THR A 366 -20.58 34.07 23.21
C THR A 366 -19.12 33.63 23.07
N ARG A 367 -18.17 34.43 23.60
CA ARG A 367 -16.71 34.14 23.53
C ARG A 367 -16.40 32.69 23.94
N GLY A 368 -15.56 32.00 23.15
CA GLY A 368 -15.21 30.59 23.36
C GLY A 368 -16.27 29.60 22.85
N GLY A 369 -17.34 30.06 22.21
CA GLY A 369 -18.49 29.27 21.79
C GLY A 369 -19.51 29.02 22.90
N ASN A 370 -19.44 29.83 23.97
CA ASN A 370 -20.33 29.75 25.12
C ASN A 370 -21.77 30.09 24.74
N ASN A 371 -22.74 29.49 25.45
CA ASN A 371 -24.13 29.83 25.24
C ASN A 371 -24.40 31.24 25.79
N PRO A 372 -25.08 32.11 25.03
CA PRO A 372 -25.41 33.45 25.46
C PRO A 372 -26.44 33.44 26.62
N PRO A 373 -26.51 34.52 27.42
CA PRO A 373 -27.41 34.62 28.58
C PRO A 373 -28.90 34.53 28.24
N ASP A 374 -29.28 34.87 27.01
CA ASP A 374 -30.66 34.77 26.50
C ASP A 374 -31.09 33.32 26.20
N GLY A 375 -30.18 32.35 26.34
CA GLY A 375 -30.45 30.92 26.23
C GLY A 375 -30.58 30.41 24.79
N ARG A 376 -30.38 31.25 23.77
CA ARG A 376 -30.49 30.81 22.37
C ARG A 376 -29.39 29.83 22.01
N LYS A 377 -29.75 28.86 21.16
CA LYS A 377 -28.84 27.81 20.67
C LYS A 377 -28.75 27.87 19.16
N VAL A 378 -27.53 27.74 18.66
CA VAL A 378 -27.26 27.56 17.23
C VAL A 378 -27.15 26.07 16.91
N LYS A 379 -27.57 25.69 15.69
CA LYS A 379 -27.67 24.28 15.27
C LYS A 379 -26.39 23.74 14.64
N SER A 380 -25.40 24.58 14.36
CA SER A 380 -24.16 24.17 13.69
C SER A 380 -22.96 24.95 14.21
N THR A 381 -21.79 24.33 14.07
CA THR A 381 -20.48 24.92 14.33
C THR A 381 -19.61 24.71 13.08
N ILE A 382 -18.96 25.77 12.61
CA ILE A 382 -18.07 25.74 11.44
C ILE A 382 -16.65 26.13 11.86
N HIS A 383 -15.64 25.62 11.14
CA HIS A 383 -14.27 26.08 11.31
C HIS A 383 -14.02 27.36 10.53
N TRP A 384 -12.91 28.01 10.84
CA TRP A 384 -12.54 29.31 10.31
C TRP A 384 -11.05 29.55 10.54
N VAL A 385 -10.48 30.52 9.81
CA VAL A 385 -9.13 31.04 10.07
C VAL A 385 -9.13 32.56 9.95
N SER A 386 -8.27 33.26 10.70
CA SER A 386 -8.11 34.71 10.56
C SER A 386 -7.43 35.06 9.24
N ALA A 387 -8.03 35.94 8.44
CA ALA A 387 -7.49 36.27 7.11
C ALA A 387 -6.10 36.92 7.16
N ALA A 388 -5.83 37.72 8.20
CA ALA A 388 -4.54 38.41 8.36
C ALA A 388 -3.41 37.50 8.86
N HIS A 389 -3.74 36.35 9.48
CA HIS A 389 -2.76 35.47 10.13
C HIS A 389 -2.71 34.07 9.51
N ALA A 390 -3.66 33.73 8.64
CA ALA A 390 -3.69 32.44 7.96
C ALA A 390 -2.52 32.31 7.00
N VAL A 391 -2.01 31.09 6.88
CA VAL A 391 -0.90 30.75 5.98
C VAL A 391 -1.45 30.08 4.73
N ASP A 392 -0.87 30.42 3.59
CA ASP A 392 -1.16 29.76 2.31
C ASP A 392 -0.61 28.33 2.31
N ALA A 393 -1.44 27.39 1.88
CA ALA A 393 -1.04 26.00 1.73
C ALA A 393 -1.59 25.38 0.44
N GLU A 394 -0.80 24.50 -0.16
CA GLU A 394 -1.31 23.51 -1.12
C GLU A 394 -1.84 22.31 -0.35
N VAL A 395 -3.09 21.92 -0.60
CA VAL A 395 -3.70 20.71 -0.04
C VAL A 395 -4.03 19.75 -1.16
N ARG A 396 -3.64 18.48 -0.99
CA ARG A 396 -3.90 17.40 -1.94
C ARG A 396 -4.96 16.47 -1.37
N LEU A 397 -6.12 16.43 -2.01
CA LEU A 397 -7.23 15.56 -1.64
C LEU A 397 -7.15 14.29 -2.47
N TYR A 398 -6.96 13.16 -1.79
CA TYR A 398 -6.83 11.85 -2.43
C TYR A 398 -8.11 11.03 -2.26
N GLU A 399 -8.60 10.49 -3.38
CA GLU A 399 -9.67 9.49 -3.43
C GLU A 399 -9.10 8.13 -3.86
N THR A 400 -9.97 7.13 -4.02
CA THR A 400 -9.56 5.83 -4.57
C THR A 400 -8.92 6.00 -5.95
N LEU A 401 -7.84 5.27 -6.22
CA LEU A 401 -7.15 5.30 -7.52
C LEU A 401 -8.03 4.76 -8.65
N PHE A 402 -8.88 3.78 -8.34
CA PHE A 402 -9.82 3.17 -9.27
C PHE A 402 -11.25 3.53 -8.91
N ALA A 403 -12.10 3.67 -9.93
CA ALA A 403 -13.52 3.99 -9.80
C ALA A 403 -14.41 2.76 -9.55
N LYS A 404 -13.86 1.54 -9.71
CA LYS A 404 -14.59 0.28 -9.54
C LYS A 404 -14.03 -0.56 -8.38
N PRO A 405 -14.89 -1.28 -7.62
CA PRO A 405 -14.44 -2.19 -6.57
C PRO A 405 -13.48 -3.27 -7.06
N ASP A 406 -13.71 -3.82 -8.25
CA ASP A 406 -12.74 -4.68 -8.95
C ASP A 406 -12.11 -3.89 -10.12
N PRO A 407 -10.87 -3.40 -9.98
CA PRO A 407 -10.20 -2.67 -11.06
C PRO A 407 -9.93 -3.52 -12.29
N SER A 408 -9.91 -4.85 -12.16
CA SER A 408 -9.66 -5.78 -13.27
C SER A 408 -10.89 -6.03 -14.13
N GLN A 409 -12.09 -5.66 -13.65
CA GLN A 409 -13.33 -5.80 -14.38
C GLN A 409 -13.48 -4.69 -15.43
N THR A 410 -13.04 -4.98 -16.65
CA THR A 410 -13.07 -4.06 -17.79
C THR A 410 -14.11 -4.50 -18.83
N GLU A 411 -14.55 -3.56 -19.68
CA GLU A 411 -15.32 -3.92 -20.87
C GLU A 411 -14.41 -4.68 -21.86
N GLU A 412 -15.01 -5.46 -22.75
CA GLU A 412 -14.26 -6.26 -23.73
C GLU A 412 -13.32 -5.36 -24.56
N GLY A 413 -12.04 -5.74 -24.62
CA GLY A 413 -11.00 -4.99 -25.31
C GLY A 413 -10.40 -3.80 -24.54
N LYS A 414 -10.87 -3.50 -23.32
CA LYS A 414 -10.29 -2.43 -22.48
C LYS A 414 -9.33 -2.96 -21.41
N GLU A 415 -8.31 -2.15 -21.10
CA GLU A 415 -7.35 -2.42 -20.03
C GLU A 415 -7.82 -1.88 -18.68
N PHE A 416 -7.22 -2.37 -17.58
CA PHE A 416 -7.58 -1.96 -16.21
C PHE A 416 -7.40 -0.47 -15.96
N THR A 417 -6.53 0.20 -16.71
CA THR A 417 -6.33 1.65 -16.68
C THR A 417 -7.59 2.42 -17.09
N SER A 418 -8.51 1.81 -17.84
CA SER A 418 -9.81 2.43 -18.16
C SER A 418 -10.71 2.61 -16.94
N ASN A 419 -10.41 1.92 -15.83
CA ASN A 419 -11.15 2.03 -14.57
C ASN A 419 -10.50 3.02 -13.59
N LEU A 420 -9.48 3.78 -14.00
CA LEU A 420 -8.88 4.82 -13.16
C LEU A 420 -9.92 5.89 -12.78
N ASN A 421 -9.87 6.35 -11.55
CA ASN A 421 -10.72 7.42 -11.07
C ASN A 421 -10.13 8.78 -11.47
N PRO A 422 -10.81 9.56 -12.34
CA PRO A 422 -10.33 10.88 -12.73
C PRO A 422 -10.27 11.88 -11.57
N ASN A 423 -11.02 11.61 -10.49
CA ASN A 423 -11.04 12.42 -9.27
C ASN A 423 -10.13 11.85 -8.17
N SER A 424 -9.22 10.93 -8.50
CA SER A 424 -8.31 10.30 -7.51
C SER A 424 -7.37 11.29 -6.81
N LEU A 425 -7.15 12.46 -7.41
CA LEU A 425 -6.37 13.57 -6.85
C LEU A 425 -6.98 14.91 -7.24
N GLU A 426 -7.33 15.72 -6.25
CA GLU A 426 -7.57 17.15 -6.42
C GLU A 426 -6.47 17.95 -5.71
N VAL A 427 -5.89 18.94 -6.41
CA VAL A 427 -4.90 19.86 -5.84
C VAL A 427 -5.56 21.21 -5.59
N VAL A 428 -5.64 21.61 -4.32
CA VAL A 428 -6.17 22.89 -3.87
C VAL A 428 -5.01 23.81 -3.51
N SER A 429 -4.72 24.79 -4.38
CA SER A 429 -3.51 25.62 -4.30
C SER A 429 -3.59 26.84 -3.37
N HIS A 430 -4.79 27.19 -2.91
CA HIS A 430 -5.08 28.46 -2.23
C HIS A 430 -5.82 28.23 -0.91
N ALA A 431 -5.56 27.08 -0.26
CA ALA A 431 -6.09 26.79 1.06
C ALA A 431 -5.46 27.74 2.10
N ARG A 432 -6.24 28.09 3.12
CA ARG A 432 -5.84 28.95 4.23
C ARG A 432 -5.81 28.13 5.50
N VAL A 433 -4.62 27.95 6.08
CA VAL A 433 -4.43 27.17 7.29
C VAL A 433 -4.12 28.05 8.50
N GLU A 434 -4.46 27.59 9.69
CA GLU A 434 -4.12 28.31 10.93
C GLU A 434 -2.59 28.46 11.10
N PRO A 435 -2.11 29.54 11.75
CA PRO A 435 -0.69 29.87 11.82
C PRO A 435 0.19 28.84 12.54
N SER A 436 -0.39 28.01 13.40
CA SER A 436 0.31 26.91 14.10
C SER A 436 0.90 25.87 13.15
N LEU A 437 0.47 25.83 11.89
CA LEU A 437 0.97 24.93 10.86
C LEU A 437 2.16 25.49 10.06
N ALA A 438 2.54 26.76 10.25
CA ALA A 438 3.65 27.40 9.52
C ALA A 438 5.05 27.05 10.05
N LYS A 439 5.22 25.88 10.66
CA LYS A 439 6.46 25.48 11.33
C LYS A 439 7.50 24.90 10.39
#